data_AF-A0A7X1M0C7-F1
#
_entry.id   AF-A0A7X1M0C7-F1
#
_cell.length_a   1.000
_cell.length_b   1.000
_cell.length_c   1.000
_cell.angle_alpha   90.00
_cell.angle_beta   90.00
_cell.angle_gamma   90.00
#
_symmetry.space_group_name_H-M   'P 1'
#
loop_
_entity.id
_entity.type
_entity.pdbx_description
1 polymer ?
#
loop_
_entity_poly.entity_id
_entity_poly.type
_entity_poly.pdbx_seq_one_letter_code
_entity_poly.pdbx_strand_id
1 'polypeptide(L)' 'MVADWIPQPLELILDTEHDQLGVAVGWDYDTRQLTLRPPEGGRVWHPTAYRRANSTDRLRARVIKLNQEGRR' A
#
# COMPACT_ATOMS: atom_id res chain seq x y z
N MET A 1 -12.88 -15.54 15.32
CA MET A 1 -11.61 -14.88 15.66
C MET A 1 -11.00 -14.39 14.36
N VAL A 2 -11.24 -13.14 13.96
CA VAL A 2 -10.51 -12.54 12.84
C VAL A 2 -9.25 -11.97 13.46
N ALA A 3 -8.08 -12.51 13.09
CA ALA A 3 -6.81 -12.05 13.63
C ALA A 3 -6.65 -10.54 13.36
N ASP A 4 -6.33 -9.77 14.41
CA ASP A 4 -5.88 -8.38 14.33
C ASP A 4 -4.56 -8.37 13.54
N TRP A 5 -4.65 -8.36 12.21
CA TRP A 5 -3.48 -8.31 11.35
C TRP A 5 -2.77 -6.97 11.55
N ILE A 6 -1.49 -7.03 11.92
CA ILE A 6 -0.61 -5.88 12.04
C ILE A 6 0.29 -5.82 10.79
N PRO A 7 0.25 -4.71 10.02
CA PRO A 7 1.18 -4.44 8.93
C PRO A 7 2.64 -4.62 9.35
N GLN A 8 3.40 -5.38 8.57
CA GLN A 8 4.83 -5.53 8.80
C GLN A 8 5.62 -4.45 8.04
N PRO A 9 6.79 -4.03 8.53
CA PRO A 9 7.65 -3.12 7.78
C PRO A 9 7.95 -3.66 6.37
N LEU A 10 7.94 -2.77 5.39
CA LEU A 10 8.16 -3.07 3.96
C LEU A 10 7.09 -3.96 3.32
N GLU A 11 6.01 -4.29 4.04
CA GLU A 11 4.87 -4.99 3.48
C GLU A 11 4.13 -4.11 2.45
N LEU A 12 3.70 -4.72 1.35
CA LEU A 12 2.90 -4.03 0.33
C LEU A 12 1.43 -4.07 0.70
N ILE A 13 0.81 -2.90 0.75
CA ILE A 13 -0.55 -2.68 1.21
C ILE A 13 -1.33 -1.90 0.16
N LEU A 14 -2.59 -2.26 -0.01
CA LEU A 14 -3.55 -1.50 -0.80
C LEU A 14 -4.34 -0.58 0.12
N ASP A 15 -4.24 0.72 -0.12
CA ASP A 15 -5.21 1.71 0.32
C ASP A 15 -6.47 1.52 -0.54
N THR A 16 -7.53 1.04 0.08
CA THR A 16 -8.78 0.70 -0.63
C THR A 16 -9.66 1.92 -0.88
N GLU A 17 -9.43 3.02 -0.17
CA GLU A 17 -10.17 4.27 -0.38
C GLU A 17 -9.74 4.94 -1.70
N HIS A 18 -8.43 4.93 -1.96
CA HIS A 18 -7.83 5.61 -3.12
C HIS A 18 -7.36 4.66 -4.24
N ASP A 19 -7.59 3.34 -4.08
CA ASP A 19 -7.09 2.28 -4.97
C ASP A 19 -5.58 2.42 -5.27
N GLN A 20 -4.80 2.71 -4.23
CA GLN A 20 -3.39 3.04 -4.32
C GLN A 20 -2.53 2.04 -3.54
N LEU A 21 -1.46 1.53 -4.16
CA LEU A 21 -0.48 0.69 -3.47
C LEU A 21 0.56 1.54 -2.75
N GLY A 22 0.88 1.12 -1.52
CA GLY A 22 1.95 1.69 -0.71
C GLY A 22 2.73 0.62 0.03
N VAL A 23 3.98 0.95 0.35
CA VAL A 23 4.85 0.16 1.22
C VAL A 23 4.69 0.66 2.65
N ALA A 24 4.48 -0.25 3.59
CA ALA A 24 4.42 0.06 5.01
C ALA A 24 5.77 0.56 5.52
N VAL A 25 5.80 1.80 6.03
CA VAL A 25 7.02 2.44 6.57
C VAL A 25 6.89 2.85 8.03
N GLY A 26 5.70 2.71 8.62
CA GLY A 26 5.45 2.96 10.04
C GLY A 26 4.12 2.38 10.49
N TRP A 27 4.06 1.95 11.75
CA TRP A 27 2.85 1.48 12.42
C TRP A 27 2.85 2.03 13.85
N ASP A 28 1.82 2.77 14.20
CA ASP A 28 1.56 3.22 15.57
C ASP A 28 0.65 2.21 16.27
N TYR A 29 1.14 1.60 17.36
CA TYR A 29 0.40 0.59 18.11
C TYR A 29 -0.74 1.16 18.95
N ASP A 30 -0.61 2.40 19.44
CA ASP A 30 -1.59 3.05 20.31
C ASP A 30 -2.77 3.56 19.49
N THR A 31 -2.48 4.18 18.34
CA THR A 31 -3.52 4.75 17.46
C THR A 31 -3.98 3.79 16.35
N ARG A 32 -3.31 2.64 16.19
CA ARG A 32 -3.49 1.72 15.05
C ARG A 32 -3.34 2.42 13.68
N GLN A 33 -2.53 3.48 13.61
CA GLN A 33 -2.32 4.24 12.39
C GLN A 33 -1.16 3.64 11.58
N LEU A 34 -1.44 3.37 10.31
CA LEU A 34 -0.45 2.93 9.33
C LEU A 34 0.12 4.15 8.58
N THR A 35 1.43 4.15 8.35
CA THR A 35 2.09 5.08 7.43
C THR A 35 2.57 4.34 6.20
N LEU A 36 2.14 4.79 5.03
CA LEU A 36 2.51 4.25 3.72
C LEU A 36 3.42 5.22 2.95
N ARG A 37 4.22 4.66 2.04
CA ARG A 37 5.01 5.40 1.05
C ARG A 37 4.84 4.78 -0.35
N PRO A 38 4.92 5.55 -1.45
CA PRO A 38 4.83 4.95 -2.78
C PRO A 38 6.01 4.00 -3.00
N PRO A 39 5.82 2.86 -3.70
CA PRO A 39 6.91 1.92 -3.99
C PRO A 39 8.12 2.54 -4.70
N GLU A 40 7.88 3.54 -5.55
CA GLU A 40 8.89 4.32 -6.28
C GLU A 40 9.56 5.43 -5.45
N GLY A 41 9.14 5.60 -4.19
CA GLY A 41 9.54 6.73 -3.35
C GLY A 41 8.61 7.92 -3.51
N GLY A 42 8.66 8.84 -2.54
CA GLY A 42 7.80 10.03 -2.52
C GLY A 42 7.25 10.34 -1.14
N ARG A 43 6.20 11.17 -1.12
CA ARG A 43 5.55 11.63 0.11
C ARG A 43 4.78 10.50 0.77
N VAL A 44 4.92 10.40 2.08
CA VAL A 44 4.17 9.43 2.89
C VAL A 44 2.71 9.86 3.08
N TRP A 45 1.82 8.90 3.29
CA TRP A 45 0.42 9.15 3.65
C TRP A 45 -0.09 8.14 4.68
N HIS A 46 -1.27 8.40 5.22
CA HIS A 46 -1.93 7.56 6.23
C HIS A 46 -3.29 7.11 5.69
N PRO A 47 -3.45 5.84 5.27
CA PRO A 47 -4.71 5.34 4.76
C PRO A 47 -5.74 5.20 5.89
N THR A 48 -7.01 5.43 5.56
CA THR A 48 -8.13 5.21 6.49
C THR A 48 -8.69 3.79 6.39
N ALA A 49 -8.62 3.17 5.20
CA ALA A 49 -9.06 1.81 4.92
C ALA A 49 -8.02 1.09 4.05
N TYR A 50 -7.58 -0.09 4.48
CA TYR A 50 -6.51 -0.80 3.80
C TYR A 50 -6.54 -2.32 4.02
N ARG A 51 -5.86 -3.05 3.13
CA ARG A 51 -5.63 -4.50 3.24
C ARG A 51 -4.27 -4.92 2.68
N ARG A 52 -3.81 -6.12 3.02
CA ARG A 52 -2.65 -6.75 2.36
C ARG A 52 -2.85 -6.76 0.85
N ALA A 53 -1.81 -6.35 0.12
CA ALA A 53 -1.81 -6.47 -1.33
C ALA A 53 -1.65 -7.95 -1.73
N ASN A 54 -2.54 -8.44 -2.57
CA ASN A 54 -2.45 -9.78 -3.13
C ASN A 54 -1.62 -9.77 -4.43
N SER A 55 -1.49 -10.93 -5.08
CA SER A 55 -0.73 -11.05 -6.34
C SER A 55 -1.39 -10.29 -7.50
N THR A 56 -2.72 -10.21 -7.51
CA THR A 56 -3.49 -9.48 -8.54
C THR A 56 -3.29 -7.97 -8.43
N ASP A 57 -3.28 -7.42 -7.21
CA ASP A 57 -3.05 -5.98 -6.99
C ASP A 57 -1.66 -5.59 -7.51
N ARG A 58 -0.65 -6.41 -7.18
CA ARG A 58 0.73 -6.25 -7.67
C ARG A 58 0.81 -6.27 -9.18
N LEU A 59 0.10 -7.20 -9.82
CA LEU A 59 0.07 -7.29 -11.28
C LEU A 59 -0.58 -6.04 -11.90
N ARG A 60 -1.74 -5.60 -11.36
CA ARG A 60 -2.45 -4.41 -11.85
C ARG A 60 -1.59 -3.16 -11.78
N ALA A 61 -0.94 -2.92 -10.64
CA ALA A 61 -0.06 -1.77 -10.49
C ALA A 61 1.12 -1.81 -11.47
N ARG A 62 1.71 -2.98 -11.70
CA ARG A 62 2.78 -3.14 -12.69
C ARG A 62 2.31 -2.86 -14.12
N VAL A 63 1.10 -3.31 -14.49
CA VAL A 63 0.50 -3.03 -15.81
C VAL A 63 0.23 -1.53 -15.97
N ILE A 64 -0.35 -0.87 -14.97
CA ILE A 64 -0.61 0.59 -15.01
C ILE A 64 0.70 1.35 -15.24
N LYS A 65 1.75 1.00 -14.50
CA LYS A 65 3.07 1.62 -14.66
C LYS A 65 3.64 1.46 -16.07
N LEU A 66 3.64 0.22 -16.59
CA LEU A 66 4.13 -0.05 -17.95
C LEU A 66 3.34 0.72 -19.02
N ASN A 67 2.02 0.85 -18.85
CA ASN A 67 1.18 1.63 -19.76
C ASN A 67 1.49 3.14 -19.70
N GLN A 68 1.89 3.67 -18.54
CA GLN A 68 2.33 5.06 -18.41
C GLN A 68 3.69 5.30 -19.07
N GLU A 69 4.63 4.35 -18.92
CA GLU A 69 5.97 4.41 -19.52
C GLU A 69 5.92 4.31 -21.05
N GLY A 70 5.11 3.40 -21.59
CA GLY A 70 4.95 3.23 -23.04
C GLY A 70 4.17 4.35 -23.76
N ARG A 71 3.66 5.33 -23.01
CA ARG A 71 2.94 6.51 -23.55
C ARG A 71 3.84 7.75 -23.67
N ARG A 72 5.11 7.66 -23.24
CA ARG A 72 6.14 8.69 -23.45
C ARG A 72 6.98 8.36 -24.68
#